data_AF-A0A2A5WUG9-F1
#
_entry.id   AF-A0A2A5WUG9-F1
#
_cell.length_a   1.000
_cell.length_b   1.000
_cell.length_c   1.000
_cell.angle_alpha   90.00
_cell.angle_beta   90.00
_cell.angle_gamma   90.00
#
_symmetry.space_group_name_H-M   'P 1'
#
loop_
_entity.id
_entity.type
_entity.pdbx_description
1 polymer ?
#
loop_
_entity_poly.entity_id
_entity_poly.type
_entity_poly.pdbx_seq_one_letter_code
_entity_poly.pdbx_strand_id
1 'polypeptide(L)'
;MLFWLPLIGPLVAGFVVGKRAGGIGAGIRAAILPAILVGSLMFALATMLTGIPVLGVVAGMGGLALAFSLVGPLLLGAVIGGVFA
;
A
#
# COMPACT_ATOMS: atom_id res chain seq x y z
N MET A 1 -13.66 -4.41 -15.22
CA MET A 1 -13.25 -3.09 -14.70
C MET A 1 -13.86 -2.88 -13.32
N LEU A 2 -13.25 -3.46 -12.27
CA LEU A 2 -13.71 -3.36 -10.86
C LEU A 2 -12.74 -2.56 -9.98
N PHE A 3 -11.63 -2.06 -10.55
CA PHE A 3 -10.55 -1.38 -9.83
C PHE A 3 -11.00 -0.15 -9.06
N TRP A 4 -12.09 0.48 -9.50
CA TRP A 4 -12.63 1.69 -8.92
C TRP A 4 -13.55 1.45 -7.71
N LEU A 5 -14.03 0.21 -7.53
CA LEU A 5 -15.00 -0.05 -6.48
C LEU A 5 -14.23 -0.15 -5.16
N PRO A 6 -14.58 0.67 -4.15
CA PRO A 6 -14.05 0.48 -2.81
C PRO A 6 -14.31 -0.97 -2.39
N LEU A 7 -13.36 -1.58 -1.69
CA LEU A 7 -13.29 -3.02 -1.37
C LEU A 7 -12.83 -3.95 -2.51
N ILE A 8 -13.53 -4.00 -3.64
CA ILE A 8 -13.26 -5.04 -4.67
C ILE A 8 -11.95 -4.75 -5.43
N GLY A 9 -11.70 -3.50 -5.80
CA GLY A 9 -10.46 -3.11 -6.47
C GLY A 9 -9.21 -3.51 -5.67
N PRO A 10 -9.10 -3.09 -4.40
CA PRO A 10 -7.99 -3.47 -3.53
C PRO A 10 -7.89 -4.98 -3.32
N LEU A 11 -9.00 -5.69 -3.17
CA LEU A 11 -8.98 -7.15 -2.97
C LEU A 11 -8.41 -7.91 -4.18
N VAL A 12 -8.80 -7.51 -5.40
CA VAL A 12 -8.26 -8.10 -6.63
C VAL A 12 -6.79 -7.74 -6.81
N ALA A 13 -6.41 -6.48 -6.54
CA ALA A 13 -5.02 -6.05 -6.61
C ALA A 13 -4.13 -6.84 -5.64
N GLY A 14 -4.60 -7.02 -4.41
CA GLY A 14 -3.96 -7.86 -3.41
C GLY A 14 -3.78 -9.29 -3.90
N PHE A 15 -4.84 -9.91 -4.45
CA PHE A 15 -4.79 -11.28 -4.98
C PHE A 15 -3.73 -11.47 -6.06
N VAL A 16 -3.66 -10.56 -7.04
CA VAL A 16 -2.68 -10.64 -8.13
C VAL A 16 -1.26 -10.51 -7.57
N VAL A 17 -1.03 -9.55 -6.67
CA VAL A 17 0.29 -9.35 -6.03
C VAL A 17 0.68 -10.56 -5.18
N GLY A 18 -0.23 -11.08 -4.36
CA GLY A 18 0.01 -12.24 -3.50
C GLY A 18 0.38 -13.49 -4.30
N LYS A 19 -0.35 -13.76 -5.39
CA LYS A 19 -0.07 -14.89 -6.28
C LYS A 19 1.29 -14.74 -6.98
N ARG A 20 1.63 -13.53 -7.43
CA ARG A 20 2.91 -13.25 -8.08
C ARG A 20 4.10 -13.25 -7.11
N ALA A 21 3.86 -12.95 -5.84
CA ALA A 21 4.90 -12.89 -4.81
C ALA A 21 5.39 -14.28 -4.35
N GLY A 22 4.69 -15.38 -4.70
CA GLY A 22 5.16 -16.74 -4.41
C GLY A 22 4.90 -17.24 -2.98
N GLY A 23 3.95 -16.61 -2.26
CA GLY A 23 3.55 -17.06 -0.92
C GLY A 23 2.92 -15.96 -0.07
N ILE A 24 2.25 -16.33 1.02
CA ILE A 24 1.51 -15.42 1.91
C ILE A 24 2.41 -14.31 2.49
N GLY A 25 3.55 -14.69 3.09
CA GLY A 25 4.45 -13.73 3.73
C GLY A 25 5.09 -12.76 2.74
N ALA A 26 5.42 -13.24 1.54
CA ALA A 26 5.91 -12.40 0.46
C ALA A 26 4.81 -11.48 -0.09
N GLY A 27 3.58 -11.99 -0.22
CA GLY A 27 2.40 -11.25 -0.66
C GLY A 27 2.04 -10.09 0.26
N ILE A 28 2.06 -10.31 1.58
CA ILE A 28 1.79 -9.25 2.58
C ILE A 28 2.85 -8.13 2.47
N ARG A 29 4.14 -8.49 2.41
CA ARG A 29 5.21 -7.49 2.24
C ARG A 29 5.07 -6.71 0.94
N ALA A 30 4.78 -7.41 -0.16
CA ALA A 30 4.56 -6.79 -1.46
C ALA A 30 3.33 -5.86 -1.48
N ALA A 31 2.27 -6.20 -0.74
CA ALA A 31 1.07 -5.38 -0.63
C ALA A 31 1.29 -4.09 0.19
N ILE A 32 2.19 -4.11 1.19
CA ILE A 32 2.50 -2.94 2.04
C ILE A 32 3.56 -2.02 1.40
N LEU A 33 4.42 -2.57 0.54
CA LEU A 33 5.52 -1.84 -0.10
C LEU A 33 5.11 -0.51 -0.77
N PRO A 34 3.98 -0.42 -1.53
CA PRO A 34 3.53 0.84 -2.11
C PRO A 34 3.20 1.91 -1.08
N ALA A 35 2.63 1.53 0.07
CA ALA A 35 2.29 2.46 1.15
C ALA A 35 3.55 3.12 1.72
N ILE A 36 4.59 2.32 1.96
CA ILE A 36 5.89 2.78 2.44
C ILE A 36 6.54 3.71 1.42
N LEU A 37 6.51 3.34 0.13
CA LEU A 37 7.05 4.14 -0.97
C LEU A 37 6.35 5.49 -1.11
N VAL A 38 5.02 5.53 -1.06
CA VAL A 38 4.26 6.78 -1.16
C VAL A 38 4.49 7.64 0.09
N GLY A 39 4.47 7.05 1.28
CA GLY A 39 4.73 7.77 2.53
C GLY A 39 6.13 8.38 2.58
N SER A 40 7.16 7.63 2.20
CA SER A 40 8.54 8.13 2.17
C SER A 40 8.77 9.18 1.09
N LEU A 41 8.14 9.02 -0.08
CA LEU A 41 8.19 10.01 -1.16
C LEU A 41 7.51 11.32 -0.75
N MET A 42 6.34 11.24 -0.11
CA MET A 42 5.64 12.42 0.41
C MET A 42 6.44 13.13 1.50
N PHE A 43 7.07 12.37 2.40
CA PHE A 43 7.98 12.91 3.40
C PHE A 43 9.14 13.67 2.75
N ALA A 44 9.82 13.04 1.79
CA ALA A 44 10.98 13.62 1.12
C ALA A 44 10.59 14.89 0.36
N LEU A 45 9.52 14.85 -0.44
CA LEU A 45 9.07 15.99 -1.23
C LEU A 45 8.62 17.16 -0.34
N ALA A 46 7.82 16.90 0.69
CA ALA A 46 7.37 17.97 1.59
C ALA A 46 8.54 18.58 2.38
N THR A 47 9.51 17.77 2.81
CA THR A 47 10.73 18.28 3.47
C THR A 47 11.57 19.10 2.48
N MET A 48 11.75 18.64 1.24
CA MET A 48 12.52 19.35 0.21
C MET A 48 11.89 20.70 -0.18
N LEU A 49 10.55 20.76 -0.31
CA LEU A 49 9.85 21.98 -0.71
C LEU A 49 9.76 23.01 0.42
N THR A 50 9.62 22.58 1.67
CA THR A 50 9.38 23.48 2.81
C THR A 50 10.64 23.78 3.62
N GLY A 51 11.66 22.92 3.54
CA GLY A 51 12.83 22.96 4.42
C GLY A 51 12.53 22.57 5.88
N ILE A 52 11.29 22.16 6.20
CA ILE A 52 10.84 21.86 7.55
C ILE A 52 10.54 20.35 7.67
N PRO A 53 11.42 19.55 8.31
CA PRO A 53 11.26 18.09 8.40
C PRO A 53 9.95 17.65 9.07
N VAL A 54 9.44 18.42 10.03
CA VAL A 54 8.20 18.13 10.75
C VAL A 54 7.00 18.10 9.79
N LEU A 55 6.93 19.03 8.84
CA LEU A 55 5.88 19.03 7.81
C LEU A 55 6.02 17.83 6.87
N GLY A 56 7.26 17.41 6.60
CA GLY A 56 7.56 16.15 5.94
C GLY A 56 6.93 14.95 6.66
N VAL A 57 7.10 14.84 7.98
CA VAL A 57 6.54 13.73 8.77
C VAL A 57 5.02 13.72 8.65
N VAL A 58 4.37 14.89 8.77
CA VAL A 58 2.91 15.00 8.63
C VAL A 58 2.44 14.58 7.23
N ALA A 59 3.12 15.02 6.18
CA ALA A 59 2.80 14.63 4.81
C ALA A 59 3.00 13.12 4.56
N GLY A 60 4.08 12.54 5.07
CA GLY A 60 4.35 11.11 4.99
C GLY A 60 3.31 10.28 5.74
N MET A 61 2.88 10.73 6.92
CA MET A 61 1.77 10.11 7.66
C MET A 61 0.46 10.19 6.89
N GLY A 62 0.18 11.29 6.20
CA GLY A 62 -0.98 11.42 5.32
C GLY A 62 -0.96 10.42 4.15
N GLY A 63 0.20 10.25 3.51
CA GLY A 63 0.39 9.25 2.45
C GLY A 63 0.18 7.81 2.94
N LEU A 64 0.68 7.49 4.14
CA LEU A 64 0.44 6.20 4.79
C LEU A 64 -1.02 6.02 5.17
N ALA A 65 -1.67 7.02 5.76
CA ALA A 65 -3.06 6.95 6.18
C ALA A 65 -4.00 6.66 4.99
N LEU A 66 -3.80 7.31 3.85
CA LEU A 66 -4.54 7.02 2.62
C LEU A 66 -4.33 5.59 2.12
N ALA A 67 -3.09 5.09 2.19
CA ALA A 67 -2.79 3.71 1.82
C ALA A 67 -3.41 2.70 2.79
N PHE A 68 -3.57 3.07 4.06
CA PHE A 68 -4.19 2.20 5.07
C PHE A 68 -5.72 2.20 5.05
N SER A 69 -6.37 3.23 4.51
CA SER A 69 -7.84 3.34 4.44
C SER A 69 -8.53 2.14 3.77
N LEU A 70 -7.84 1.45 2.87
CA LEU A 70 -8.34 0.27 2.15
C LEU A 70 -7.43 -0.97 2.35
N VAL A 71 -6.64 -1.00 3.42
CA VAL A 71 -5.64 -2.07 3.63
C VAL A 71 -6.27 -3.42 3.89
N GLY A 72 -7.44 -3.47 4.55
CA GLY A 72 -8.11 -4.72 4.93
C GLY A 72 -8.39 -5.61 3.72
N PRO A 73 -9.13 -5.12 2.71
CA PRO A 73 -9.38 -5.88 1.49
C PRO A 73 -8.10 -6.20 0.70
N LEU A 74 -7.13 -5.28 0.64
CA LEU A 74 -5.84 -5.49 -0.03
C LEU A 74 -5.05 -6.64 0.59
N LEU A 75 -4.94 -6.67 1.93
CA LEU A 75 -4.23 -7.73 2.65
C LEU A 75 -4.96 -9.05 2.56
N LEU A 76 -6.30 -9.06 2.67
CA LEU A 76 -7.11 -10.25 2.43
C LEU A 76 -6.85 -10.82 1.04
N GLY A 77 -6.87 -9.97 0.02
CA GLY A 77 -6.49 -10.35 -1.34
C GLY A 77 -5.09 -10.96 -1.40
N ALA A 78 -4.10 -10.31 -0.80
CA ALA A 78 -2.71 -10.78 -0.81
C ALA A 78 -2.51 -12.13 -0.12
N VAL A 79 -3.22 -12.37 1.00
CA VAL A 79 -3.21 -13.67 1.69
C VAL A 79 -3.81 -14.74 0.79
N ILE A 80 -5.00 -14.50 0.23
CA ILE A 80 -5.67 -15.45 -0.66
C ILE A 80 -4.78 -15.73 -1.87
N GLY A 81 -4.27 -14.70 -2.54
CA GLY A 81 -3.37 -14.85 -3.69
C GLY A 81 -2.12 -15.64 -3.35
N GLY A 82 -1.51 -15.37 -2.18
CA GLY A 82 -0.33 -16.06 -1.70
C GLY A 82 -0.56 -17.53 -1.30
N VAL A 83 -1.80 -17.93 -0.99
CA VAL A 83 -2.17 -19.35 -0.80
C VAL A 83 -2.21 -20.10 -2.15
N PHE A 84 -2.57 -19.40 -3.23
CA PHE A 84 -2.65 -19.96 -4.59
C PHE A 84 -1.36 -19.77 -5.42
N ALA A 85 -0.24 -19.44 -4.78
CA ALA A 85 1.03 -19.12 -5.41
C ALA A 85 1.95 -20.35 -5.56
#